data_AF-A0AA41UGW2-F1
#
_entry.id   AF-A0AA41UGW2-F1
#
_cell.length_a   1.000
_cell.length_b   1.000
_cell.length_c   1.000
_cell.angle_alpha   90.00
_cell.angle_beta   90.00
_cell.angle_gamma   90.00
#
_symmetry.space_group_name_H-M   'P 1'
#
loop_
_entity.id
_entity.type
_entity.pdbx_description
1 polymer ?
#
loop_
_entity_poly.entity_id
_entity_poly.type
_entity_poly.pdbx_seq_one_letter_code
_entity_poly.pdbx_strand_id
1 'polypeptide(L)'
;MSYSEYGLAKIPGTLGMTKLKNALVKIDPALTVALKNERVNGQLQGCSGFVTNPSTGKIVYISTDCNHGTSRGALYRTATTTRDFSGGANRFAAYDELPRAVVELLAK
;
A
#
# COMPACT_ATOMS: atom_id res chain seq x y z
N MET A 1 -11.67 21.30 -4.34
CA MET A 1 -11.01 19.97 -4.18
C MET A 1 -9.91 19.86 -5.22
N SER A 2 -8.64 19.79 -4.79
CA SER A 2 -7.49 19.64 -5.69
C SER A 2 -7.29 18.15 -5.99
N TYR A 3 -7.48 17.77 -7.24
CA TYR A 3 -7.15 16.44 -7.78
C TYR A 3 -5.66 16.40 -8.17
N SER A 4 -5.03 15.23 -8.09
CA SER A 4 -3.76 15.02 -8.78
C SER A 4 -3.98 15.09 -10.30
N GLU A 5 -2.92 15.29 -11.08
CA GLU A 5 -2.95 15.33 -12.56
C GLU A 5 -3.59 14.06 -13.19
N TYR A 6 -3.79 13.01 -12.40
CA TYR A 6 -4.40 11.73 -12.77
C TYR A 6 -5.85 11.55 -12.27
N GLY A 7 -6.49 12.61 -11.77
CA GLY A 7 -7.89 12.56 -11.31
C GLY A 7 -8.10 11.76 -10.02
N LEU A 8 -7.03 11.44 -9.29
CA LEU A 8 -7.11 10.85 -7.95
C LEU A 8 -7.27 11.98 -6.93
N ALA A 9 -8.22 11.84 -6.01
CA ALA A 9 -8.39 12.82 -4.95
C ALA A 9 -7.11 12.85 -4.09
N LYS A 10 -6.51 14.04 -3.88
CA LYS A 10 -5.47 14.22 -2.86
C LYS A 10 -6.04 13.65 -1.55
N ILE A 11 -5.29 12.76 -0.90
CA ILE A 11 -5.71 12.11 0.33
C ILE A 11 -5.07 12.89 1.49
N PRO A 12 -5.74 13.88 2.10
CA PRO A 12 -5.27 14.44 3.34
C PRO A 12 -5.47 13.40 4.44
N GLY A 13 -4.38 12.84 4.95
CA GLY A 13 -4.39 11.91 6.07
C GLY A 13 -4.53 10.43 5.69
N THR A 14 -5.13 9.67 6.60
CA THR A 14 -5.05 8.21 6.66
C THR A 14 -5.57 7.48 5.41
N LEU A 15 -4.73 6.63 4.82
CA LEU A 15 -5.10 5.74 3.71
C LEU A 15 -5.75 4.45 4.24
N GLY A 16 -7.02 4.25 3.93
CA GLY A 16 -7.74 3.03 4.28
C GLY A 16 -7.58 1.92 3.25
N MET A 17 -7.70 0.68 3.73
CA MET A 17 -7.61 -0.56 2.93
C MET A 17 -8.40 -0.50 1.63
N THR A 18 -9.68 -0.11 1.69
CA THR A 18 -10.57 -0.14 0.52
C THR A 18 -10.10 0.82 -0.58
N LYS A 19 -9.60 2.00 -0.21
CA LYS A 19 -9.07 2.98 -1.17
C LYS A 19 -7.81 2.44 -1.86
N LEU A 20 -6.87 1.90 -1.08
CA LEU A 20 -5.64 1.32 -1.63
C LEU A 20 -5.94 0.10 -2.50
N LYS A 21 -6.81 -0.81 -2.05
CA LYS A 21 -7.24 -1.97 -2.83
C LYS A 21 -7.84 -1.56 -4.17
N ASN A 22 -8.77 -0.60 -4.18
CA ASN A 22 -9.39 -0.12 -5.41
C ASN A 22 -8.37 0.51 -6.36
N ALA A 23 -7.39 1.25 -5.84
CA ALA A 23 -6.32 1.84 -6.66
C ALA A 23 -5.41 0.76 -7.28
N LEU A 24 -5.02 -0.26 -6.51
CA LEU A 24 -4.22 -1.40 -7.00
C LEU A 24 -4.96 -2.19 -8.08
N VAL A 25 -6.21 -2.57 -7.81
CA VAL A 25 -7.06 -3.34 -8.75
C VAL A 25 -7.36 -2.55 -10.03
N LYS A 26 -7.40 -1.22 -9.96
CA LYS A 26 -7.56 -0.36 -11.15
C LYS A 26 -6.33 -0.40 -12.07
N ILE A 27 -5.13 -0.61 -11.51
CA ILE A 27 -3.89 -0.71 -12.29
C ILE A 27 -3.71 -2.13 -12.81
N ASP A 28 -3.86 -3.12 -11.93
CA ASP A 28 -3.76 -4.53 -12.28
C ASP A 28 -4.85 -5.34 -11.54
N PRO A 29 -5.90 -5.78 -12.26
CA PRO A 29 -7.01 -6.51 -11.66
C PRO A 29 -6.66 -7.94 -11.27
N ALA A 30 -5.53 -8.49 -11.71
CA ALA A 30 -5.09 -9.85 -11.36
C ALA A 30 -4.44 -9.90 -9.96
N LEU A 31 -4.15 -8.77 -9.34
CA LEU A 31 -3.49 -8.73 -8.05
C LEU A 31 -4.36 -9.30 -6.92
N THR A 32 -3.73 -10.14 -6.09
CA THR A 32 -4.33 -10.60 -4.84
C THR A 32 -3.96 -9.65 -3.72
N VAL A 33 -4.94 -8.88 -3.23
CA VAL A 33 -4.75 -7.84 -2.21
C VAL A 33 -5.28 -8.31 -0.86
N ALA A 34 -4.37 -8.58 0.07
CA ALA A 34 -4.65 -8.99 1.45
C ALA A 34 -4.20 -7.89 2.42
N LEU A 35 -5.06 -6.88 2.59
CA LEU A 35 -4.81 -5.72 3.46
C LEU A 35 -5.74 -5.77 4.68
N LYS A 36 -5.32 -5.13 5.77
CA LYS A 36 -6.08 -4.94 7.00
C LYS A 36 -6.02 -3.47 7.41
N ASN A 37 -7.14 -2.90 7.84
CA ASN A 37 -7.15 -1.57 8.44
C ASN A 37 -6.52 -1.61 9.83
N GLU A 38 -5.70 -0.62 10.12
CA GLU A 38 -5.15 -0.37 11.44
C GLU A 38 -5.97 0.72 12.12
N ARG A 39 -6.50 0.38 13.31
CA ARG A 39 -7.32 1.30 14.10
C ARG A 39 -6.76 1.37 15.51
N VAL A 40 -6.59 2.59 16.02
CA VAL A 40 -6.19 2.86 17.40
C VAL A 40 -7.30 3.69 18.02
N ASN A 41 -7.85 3.25 19.15
CA ASN A 41 -8.97 3.91 19.85
C ASN A 41 -10.17 4.20 18.93
N GLY A 42 -10.48 3.27 18.01
CA GLY A 42 -11.60 3.40 17.06
C GLY A 42 -11.31 4.29 15.85
N GLN A 43 -10.23 5.06 15.84
CA GLN A 43 -9.82 5.91 14.73
C GLN A 43 -8.95 5.13 13.73
N LEU A 44 -9.20 5.33 12.43
CA LEU A 44 -8.38 4.75 11.37
C LEU A 44 -7.01 5.44 11.34
N GLN A 45 -5.93 4.66 11.52
CA GLN A 45 -4.54 5.12 11.50
C GLN A 45 -3.77 4.69 10.25
N GLY A 46 -4.28 3.69 9.52
CA GLY A 46 -3.73 3.28 8.24
C GLY A 46 -4.26 1.94 7.80
N CYS A 47 -3.51 1.29 6.91
CA CYS A 47 -3.67 -0.10 6.58
C CYS A 47 -2.30 -0.74 6.34
N SER A 48 -2.23 -2.03 6.63
CA SER A 48 -1.04 -2.84 6.37
C SER A 48 -1.43 -4.20 5.82
N GLY A 49 -0.51 -4.87 5.14
CA GLY A 49 -0.71 -6.21 4.63
C GLY A 49 0.10 -6.50 3.39
N PHE A 50 -0.37 -7.46 2.59
CA PHE A 50 0.38 -8.03 1.48
C PHE A 50 -0.38 -7.90 0.17
N VAL A 51 0.37 -7.66 -0.89
CA VAL A 51 -0.10 -7.71 -2.28
C VAL A 51 0.72 -8.76 -3.01
N THR A 52 0.04 -9.72 -3.62
CA THR A 52 0.67 -10.80 -4.36
C THR A 52 0.31 -10.67 -5.84
N ASN A 53 1.32 -10.76 -6.69
CA ASN A 53 1.11 -10.95 -8.12
C ASN A 53 1.10 -12.46 -8.42
N PRO A 54 -0.06 -13.05 -8.79
CA PRO A 54 -0.15 -14.48 -9.03
C PRO A 54 0.63 -14.94 -10.27
N SER A 55 0.89 -14.05 -11.24
CA SER A 55 1.65 -14.39 -12.45
C SER A 55 3.15 -14.52 -12.19
N THR A 56 3.70 -13.75 -11.25
CA THR A 56 5.13 -13.79 -10.91
C THR A 56 5.43 -14.48 -9.58
N GLY A 57 4.40 -14.74 -8.76
CA GLY A 57 4.54 -15.25 -7.40
C GLY A 57 5.13 -14.24 -6.40
N LYS A 58 5.37 -12.99 -6.83
CA LYS A 58 6.00 -11.96 -5.99
C LYS A 58 5.02 -11.39 -5.00
N ILE A 59 5.53 -11.07 -3.81
CA ILE A 59 4.75 -10.53 -2.70
C ILE A 59 5.38 -9.21 -2.26
N VAL A 60 4.55 -8.20 -2.03
CA VAL A 60 4.94 -6.90 -1.48
C VAL A 60 4.15 -6.66 -0.21
N TYR A 61 4.88 -6.40 0.88
CA TYR A 61 4.31 -5.88 2.11
C TYR A 61 4.14 -4.36 2.00
N ILE A 62 3.01 -3.86 2.49
CA ILE A 62 2.67 -2.44 2.55
C ILE A 62 2.31 -2.08 3.99
N SER A 63 2.79 -0.94 4.46
CA SER A 63 2.35 -0.29 5.69
C SER A 63 2.11 1.18 5.42
N THR A 64 0.88 1.64 5.62
CA THR A 64 0.51 3.06 5.47
C THR A 64 0.31 3.73 6.82
N ASP A 65 0.69 3.07 7.91
CA ASP A 65 0.57 3.59 9.26
C ASP A 65 1.39 4.87 9.39
N CYS A 66 0.71 5.93 9.83
CA CYS A 66 1.39 7.15 10.21
C CYS A 66 1.92 6.94 11.63
N ASN A 67 3.02 6.20 11.79
CA ASN A 67 3.66 5.86 13.07
C ASN A 67 3.80 7.08 14.01
N HIS A 68 2.73 7.41 14.74
CA HIS A 68 2.54 8.63 15.54
C HIS A 68 3.03 9.93 14.87
N GLY A 69 2.79 10.11 13.56
CA GLY A 69 3.13 11.34 12.85
C GLY A 69 4.61 11.48 12.43
N THR A 70 5.43 10.44 12.59
CA THR A 70 6.85 10.46 12.19
C THR A 70 7.09 10.03 10.73
N SER A 71 6.24 9.17 10.19
CA SER A 71 6.30 8.76 8.78
C SER A 71 5.55 9.73 7.88
N ARG A 72 6.26 10.35 6.92
CA ARG A 72 5.69 11.21 5.88
C ARG A 72 5.17 10.45 4.65
N GLY A 73 5.27 9.13 4.64
CA GLY A 73 4.88 8.30 3.49
C GLY A 73 4.60 6.85 3.89
N ALA A 74 4.05 6.09 2.95
CA ALA A 74 3.80 4.68 3.11
C ALA A 74 5.08 3.86 2.89
N LEU A 75 5.30 2.90 3.78
CA LEU A 75 6.31 1.87 3.63
C LEU A 75 5.82 0.79 2.66
N TYR A 76 6.67 0.35 1.76
CA TYR A 76 6.46 -0.86 0.98
C TYR A 76 7.79 -1.58 0.77
N ARG A 77 7.75 -2.91 0.70
CA ARG A 77 8.95 -3.75 0.48
C ARG A 77 8.55 -5.12 -0.05
N THR A 78 9.48 -5.80 -0.72
CA THR A 78 9.26 -7.21 -1.07
C THR A 78 9.17 -8.06 0.19
N ALA A 79 8.33 -9.09 0.16
CA ALA A 79 8.18 -10.08 1.23
C ALA A 79 8.34 -11.48 0.63
N THR A 80 8.86 -12.42 1.41
CA THR A 80 9.02 -13.82 0.96
C THR A 80 7.73 -14.61 1.16
N THR A 81 6.97 -14.29 2.20
CA THR A 81 5.74 -14.98 2.58
C THR A 81 4.68 -13.97 2.98
N THR A 82 3.40 -14.32 2.86
CA THR A 82 2.26 -13.53 3.36
C THR A 82 2.11 -13.52 4.90
N ARG A 83 3.02 -14.17 5.61
CA ARG A 83 3.07 -14.24 7.08
C ARG A 83 4.36 -13.69 7.67
N ASP A 84 5.39 -13.54 6.84
CA ASP A 84 6.69 -13.09 7.27
C ASP A 84 6.88 -11.62 6.95
N PHE A 85 7.28 -10.88 7.96
CA PHE A 85 7.75 -9.50 7.82
C PHE A 85 9.24 -9.45 7.45
N SER A 86 9.83 -10.61 7.10
CA SER A 86 11.15 -10.69 6.50
C SER A 86 11.03 -10.43 4.99
N GLY A 87 11.94 -9.62 4.47
CA GLY A 87 11.76 -9.05 3.15
C GLY A 87 12.93 -8.20 2.69
N GLY A 88 12.80 -7.64 1.49
CA GLY A 88 13.81 -6.76 0.90
C GLY A 88 13.88 -5.40 1.59
N ALA A 89 14.71 -4.53 1.01
CA ALA A 89 14.93 -3.18 1.53
C ALA A 89 13.62 -2.39 1.69
N ASN A 90 13.52 -1.66 2.81
CA ASN A 90 12.44 -0.73 3.08
C ASN A 90 12.41 0.38 2.03
N ARG A 91 11.25 0.60 1.41
CA ARG A 91 11.02 1.71 0.47
C ARG A 91 9.88 2.56 0.98
N PHE A 92 9.93 3.85 0.68
CA PHE A 92 8.92 4.81 1.08
C PHE A 92 8.37 5.51 -0.16
N ALA A 93 7.06 5.71 -0.22
CA ALA A 93 6.37 6.44 -1.27
C ALA A 93 5.31 7.37 -0.67
N ALA A 94 4.97 8.44 -1.39
CA ALA A 94 3.77 9.20 -1.08
C ALA A 94 2.53 8.32 -1.26
N TYR A 95 1.45 8.62 -0.53
CA TYR A 95 0.24 7.78 -0.55
C TYR A 95 -0.42 7.68 -1.93
N ASP A 96 -0.31 8.72 -2.74
CA ASP A 96 -0.82 8.79 -4.12
C ASP A 96 0.06 8.00 -5.12
N GLU A 97 1.36 7.91 -4.87
CA GLU A 97 2.32 7.17 -5.71
C GLU A 97 2.41 5.68 -5.35
N LEU A 98 2.02 5.34 -4.11
CA LEU A 98 2.12 3.99 -3.54
C LEU A 98 1.54 2.89 -4.45
N PRO A 99 0.33 3.00 -5.04
CA PRO A 99 -0.21 1.92 -5.86
C PRO A 99 0.69 1.59 -7.06
N ARG A 100 1.25 2.61 -7.72
CA ARG A 100 2.14 2.43 -8.87
C ARG A 100 3.47 1.84 -8.45
N ALA A 101 4.08 2.37 -7.38
CA ALA A 101 5.35 1.87 -6.87
C ALA A 101 5.29 0.39 -6.47
N VAL A 102 4.15 -0.05 -5.90
CA VAL A 102 3.89 -1.46 -5.57
C VAL A 102 3.79 -2.33 -6.83
N VAL A 103 3.02 -1.90 -7.82
CA VAL A 103 2.85 -2.65 -9.08
C VAL A 103 4.18 -2.77 -9.82
N GLU A 104 4.96 -1.70 -9.91
CA GLU A 104 6.30 -1.73 -10.52
C GLU A 104 7.25 -2.69 -9.79
N LEU A 105 7.14 -2.80 -8.46
CA LEU A 105 7.92 -3.75 -7.68
C LEU A 105 7.48 -5.21 -7.88
N LEU A 106 6.20 -5.44 -8.19
CA LEU A 106 5.65 -6.76 -8.47
C LEU A 106 5.89 -7.23 -9.91
N ALA A 107 6.09 -6.29 -10.84
CA ALA A 107 6.34 -6.55 -12.26
C ALA A 107 7.82 -6.81 -12.58
N LYS A 108 8.75 -6.22 -11.82
CA LYS A 108 10.18 -6.56 -11.87
C LYS A 108 10.41 -7.92 -11.28
#